data_AF-A0A660YB89-F1
#
_entry.id   AF-A0A660YB89-F1
#
_cell.length_a   1.000
_cell.length_b   1.000
_cell.length_c   1.000
_cell.angle_alpha   90.00
_cell.angle_beta   90.00
_cell.angle_gamma   90.00
#
_symmetry.space_group_name_H-M   'P 1'
#
loop_
_entity.id
_entity.type
_entity.pdbx_description
1 polymer ?
#
loop_
_entity_poly.entity_id
_entity_poly.type
_entity_poly.pdbx_seq_one_letter_code
_entity_poly.pdbx_strand_id
1 'polypeptide(L)'
;MDIQKTEEKGSNNAQQTAGLNDSQRQSILFGMEELKKHIARLKVESEEKSSLEAEVRTIEAQIDSPKPKASILDESLASMRAILEVAEVKAPKIISAIANIENLLGA
;
A
#
# COMPACT_ATOMS: atom_id res chain seq x y z
N MET A 1 -46.85 -20.39 12.65
CA MET A 1 -46.64 -18.92 12.74
C MET A 1 -45.13 -18.77 12.78
N ASP A 2 -44.53 -18.87 11.61
CA ASP A 2 -43.10 -19.03 11.44
C ASP A 2 -42.49 -17.65 11.31
N ILE A 3 -41.82 -17.21 12.37
CA ILE A 3 -40.99 -16.02 12.35
C ILE A 3 -39.61 -16.44 12.83
N GLN A 4 -38.76 -16.80 11.88
CA GLN A 4 -37.30 -16.71 12.01
C GLN A 4 -36.85 -15.94 10.76
N LYS A 5 -36.99 -14.61 10.80
CA LYS A 5 -35.90 -13.67 11.07
C LYS A 5 -34.73 -13.90 10.10
N THR A 6 -34.84 -13.29 8.93
CA THR A 6 -33.73 -13.03 8.03
C THR A 6 -32.74 -12.10 8.72
N GLU A 7 -31.68 -12.65 9.30
CA GLU A 7 -30.56 -11.86 9.81
C GLU A 7 -29.64 -11.49 8.65
N GLU A 8 -29.87 -10.25 8.20
CA GLU A 8 -28.86 -9.22 7.95
C GLU A 8 -27.50 -9.69 7.40
N LYS A 9 -27.36 -9.53 6.08
CA LYS A 9 -26.29 -8.80 5.39
C LYS A 9 -25.11 -8.35 6.27
N GLY A 10 -24.32 -9.30 6.75
CA GLY A 10 -23.02 -9.04 7.36
C GLY A 10 -22.01 -8.75 6.27
N SER A 11 -21.58 -7.49 6.20
CA SER A 11 -20.46 -7.02 5.40
C SER A 11 -19.25 -7.93 5.58
N ASN A 12 -18.88 -8.70 4.55
CA ASN A 12 -17.59 -9.39 4.50
C ASN A 12 -16.46 -8.40 4.15
N ASN A 13 -16.47 -7.19 4.73
CA ASN A 13 -15.24 -6.43 4.95
C ASN A 13 -14.56 -7.01 6.20
N ALA A 14 -14.37 -8.33 6.22
CA ALA A 14 -13.55 -8.97 7.23
C ALA A 14 -12.15 -8.38 7.05
N GLN A 15 -11.81 -7.45 7.95
CA GLN A 15 -10.47 -6.97 8.21
C GLN A 15 -9.63 -8.18 8.61
N GLN A 16 -9.25 -8.99 7.63
CA GLN A 16 -8.33 -10.08 7.84
C GLN A 16 -6.93 -9.47 7.89
N THR A 17 -6.57 -8.99 9.07
CA THR A 17 -5.18 -8.89 9.54
C THR A 17 -4.58 -10.29 9.81
N ALA A 18 -5.11 -11.33 9.16
CA ALA A 18 -4.41 -12.59 8.99
C ALA A 18 -3.29 -12.31 8.00
N GLY A 19 -2.04 -12.42 8.46
CA GLY A 19 -0.85 -11.89 7.80
C GLY A 19 -0.83 -12.03 6.28
N LEU A 20 -0.27 -11.01 5.62
CA LEU A 20 -0.15 -10.91 4.16
C LEU A 20 0.20 -12.25 3.53
N ASN A 21 -0.64 -12.71 2.61
CA ASN A 21 -0.38 -13.91 1.83
C ASN A 21 0.72 -13.65 0.79
N ASP A 22 1.31 -14.71 0.25
CA ASP A 22 2.45 -14.60 -0.67
C ASP A 22 2.14 -13.78 -1.94
N SER A 23 0.90 -13.85 -2.43
CA SER A 23 0.46 -13.07 -3.59
C SER A 23 0.38 -11.57 -3.28
N GLN A 24 -0.11 -11.21 -2.09
CA GLN A 24 -0.12 -9.83 -1.62
C GLN A 24 1.30 -9.32 -1.44
N ARG A 25 2.18 -10.10 -0.80
CA ARG A 25 3.60 -9.75 -0.62
C ARG A 25 4.29 -9.48 -1.94
N GLN A 26 4.13 -10.38 -2.92
CA GLN A 26 4.73 -10.19 -4.24
C GLN A 26 4.18 -8.97 -4.98
N SER A 27 2.89 -8.71 -4.85
CA SER A 27 2.27 -7.53 -5.46
C SER A 27 2.81 -6.22 -4.86
N ILE A 28 3.02 -6.20 -3.55
CA ILE A 28 3.61 -5.06 -2.84
C ILE A 28 5.07 -4.86 -3.26
N LEU A 29 5.88 -5.92 -3.25
CA LEU A 29 7.28 -5.85 -3.68
C LEU A 29 7.43 -5.38 -5.13
N PHE A 30 6.57 -5.89 -6.03
CA PHE A 30 6.52 -5.43 -7.41
C PHE A 30 6.21 -3.93 -7.51
N GLY A 31 5.21 -3.44 -6.77
CA GLY A 31 4.89 -2.01 -6.73
C GLY A 31 6.04 -1.15 -6.19
N MET A 32 6.74 -1.62 -5.16
CA MET A 32 7.93 -0.96 -4.62
C MET A 32 9.08 -0.91 -5.64
N GLU A 33 9.29 -1.98 -6.40
CA GLU A 33 10.30 -2.04 -7.45
C GLU A 33 9.98 -1.07 -8.60
N GLU A 34 8.73 -1.04 -9.05
CA GLU A 34 8.28 -0.11 -10.08
C GLU A 34 8.45 1.34 -9.62
N LEU A 35 8.06 1.66 -8.38
CA LEU A 35 8.29 3.00 -7.84
C LEU A 35 9.78 3.38 -7.84
N LYS A 36 10.67 2.50 -7.36
CA LYS A 36 12.13 2.75 -7.36
C LYS A 36 12.68 3.12 -8.72
N LYS A 37 12.23 2.42 -9.78
CA LYS A 37 12.65 2.72 -11.18
C LYS A 37 12.24 4.12 -11.64
N HIS A 38 11.22 4.70 -11.01
CA HIS A 38 10.66 5.98 -11.37
C HIS A 38 11.05 7.13 -10.43
N ILE A 39 11.43 6.89 -9.16
CA ILE A 39 11.81 7.94 -8.19
C ILE A 39 12.83 8.92 -8.77
N ALA A 40 13.88 8.42 -9.42
CA ALA A 40 14.92 9.27 -10.00
C ALA A 40 14.35 10.27 -11.05
N ARG A 41 13.30 9.87 -11.78
CA ARG A 41 12.65 10.65 -12.85
C ARG A 41 11.53 11.55 -12.34
N LEU A 42 11.15 11.44 -11.07
CA LEU A 42 10.16 12.34 -10.47
C LEU A 42 10.73 13.77 -10.41
N LYS A 43 9.88 14.73 -10.75
CA LYS A 43 10.16 16.17 -10.62
C LYS A 43 9.74 16.64 -9.23
N VAL A 44 10.47 16.16 -8.23
CA VAL A 44 10.32 16.49 -6.81
C VAL A 44 11.67 16.88 -6.24
N GLU A 45 11.64 17.55 -5.10
CA GLU A 45 12.84 17.97 -4.38
C GLU A 45 13.68 16.75 -3.94
N SER A 46 14.98 16.97 -3.75
CA SER A 46 15.89 15.89 -3.35
C SER A 46 15.50 15.23 -2.02
N GLU A 47 14.94 16.03 -1.10
CA GLU A 47 14.43 15.56 0.18
C GLU A 47 13.22 14.62 0.00
N GLU A 48 12.28 14.99 -0.87
CA GLU A 48 11.11 14.17 -1.20
C GLU A 48 11.50 12.84 -1.86
N LYS A 49 12.54 12.82 -2.71
CA LYS A 49 13.11 11.56 -3.25
C LYS A 49 13.68 10.69 -2.14
N SER A 50 14.47 11.29 -1.25
CA SER A 50 15.07 10.59 -0.12
C SER A 50 13.99 10.00 0.80
N SER A 51 12.91 10.74 1.04
CA SER A 51 11.75 10.27 1.79
C SER A 51 11.06 9.10 1.08
N LEU A 52 10.77 9.18 -0.22
CA LEU A 52 10.20 8.06 -0.98
C LEU A 52 11.07 6.80 -0.92
N GLU A 53 12.39 6.93 -1.04
CA GLU A 53 13.31 5.80 -0.92
C GLU A 53 13.32 5.22 0.50
N ALA A 54 13.21 6.06 1.53
CA ALA A 54 13.10 5.60 2.90
C ALA A 54 11.79 4.82 3.13
N GLU A 55 10.67 5.33 2.64
CA GLU A 55 9.37 4.65 2.76
C GLU A 55 9.34 3.32 2.02
N VAL A 56 9.93 3.25 0.81
CA VAL A 56 10.10 1.98 0.10
C VAL A 56 10.86 0.96 0.96
N ARG A 57 11.99 1.37 1.56
CA ARG A 57 12.76 0.48 2.44
C ARG A 57 11.97 0.05 3.68
N THR A 58 11.17 0.95 4.25
CA THR A 58 10.29 0.65 5.39
C THR A 58 9.27 -0.41 5.02
N ILE A 59 8.59 -0.25 3.88
CA ILE A 59 7.61 -1.24 3.39
C ILE A 59 8.30 -2.57 3.13
N GLU A 60 9.43 -2.60 2.40
CA GLU A 60 10.18 -3.83 2.15
C GLU A 60 10.57 -4.56 3.45
N ALA A 61 11.05 -3.83 4.45
CA ALA A 61 11.37 -4.39 5.76
C ALA A 61 10.14 -4.94 6.51
N GLN A 62 8.98 -4.28 6.38
CA GLN A 62 7.73 -4.81 6.94
C GLN A 62 7.30 -6.08 6.20
N ILE A 63 7.39 -6.13 4.87
CA ILE A 63 7.03 -7.30 4.07
C ILE A 63 7.95 -8.49 4.32
N ASP A 64 9.23 -8.28 4.60
CA ASP A 64 10.15 -9.38 4.97
C ASP A 64 10.01 -9.82 6.43
N SER A 65 9.33 -9.04 7.27
CA SER A 65 9.11 -9.39 8.67
C SER A 65 8.19 -10.62 8.81
N PRO A 66 8.47 -11.53 9.76
CA PRO A 66 7.53 -12.60 10.12
C PRO A 66 6.22 -12.08 10.71
N LYS A 67 6.20 -10.82 11.16
CA LYS A 67 5.03 -10.13 11.73
C LYS A 67 4.99 -8.67 11.23
N PRO A 68 4.58 -8.43 9.97
CA PRO A 68 4.40 -7.07 9.45
C PRO A 68 3.42 -6.28 10.33
N LYS A 69 3.72 -5.01 10.59
CA LYS A 69 2.80 -4.11 11.26
C LYS A 69 2.01 -3.34 10.22
N ALA A 70 0.72 -3.64 10.10
CA ALA A 70 -0.19 -2.95 9.17
C ALA A 70 -0.15 -1.43 9.34
N SER A 71 -0.15 -0.93 10.59
CA SER A 71 -0.08 0.51 10.86
C SER A 71 1.16 1.19 10.26
N ILE A 72 2.29 0.49 10.17
CA ILE A 72 3.51 1.04 9.56
C ILE A 72 3.38 1.04 8.03
N LEU A 73 2.79 -0.01 7.45
CA LEU A 73 2.53 -0.08 6.02
C LEU A 73 1.58 1.05 5.60
N ASP A 74 0.49 1.25 6.34
CA ASP A 74 -0.51 2.27 6.05
C ASP A 74 0.08 3.69 6.14
N GLU A 75 0.87 3.97 7.18
CA GLU A 75 1.55 5.25 7.36
C GLU A 75 2.56 5.52 6.23
N SER A 76 3.39 4.53 5.89
CA SER A 76 4.34 4.65 4.78
C SER A 76 3.64 4.89 3.44
N LEU A 77 2.54 4.19 3.16
CA LEU A 77 1.78 4.38 1.92
C LEU A 77 1.13 5.76 1.86
N ALA A 78 0.55 6.23 2.96
CA ALA A 78 -0.04 7.56 3.05
C ALA A 78 1.01 8.66 2.80
N SER A 79 2.19 8.51 3.41
CA SER A 79 3.34 9.40 3.21
C SER A 79 3.80 9.42 1.74
N MET A 80 3.99 8.24 1.15
CA MET A 80 4.38 8.12 -0.26
C MET A 80 3.35 8.73 -1.20
N ARG A 81 2.07 8.50 -0.92
CA ARG A 81 0.97 9.07 -1.69
C ARG A 81 0.98 10.60 -1.62
N ALA A 82 1.15 11.18 -0.43
CA ALA A 82 1.22 12.63 -0.27
C ALA A 82 2.36 13.25 -1.12
N ILE A 83 3.54 12.62 -1.11
CA ILE A 83 4.67 13.08 -1.94
C ILE A 83 4.35 12.94 -3.43
N LEU A 84 3.73 11.82 -3.83
CA LEU A 84 3.40 11.55 -5.24
C LEU A 84 2.23 12.36 -5.78
N GLU A 85 1.34 12.88 -4.93
CA GLU A 85 0.29 13.81 -5.32
C GLU A 85 0.84 15.21 -5.62
N VAL A 86 1.87 15.64 -4.87
CA VAL A 86 2.56 16.92 -5.08
C VAL A 86 3.54 16.85 -6.23
N ALA A 87 4.19 15.70 -6.41
CA ALA A 87 4.97 15.40 -7.59
C ALA A 87 4.08 15.53 -8.84
N GLU A 88 4.57 16.18 -9.91
CA GLU A 88 3.87 16.22 -11.20
C GLU A 88 3.98 14.82 -11.88
N VAL A 89 3.39 13.78 -11.25
CA VAL A 89 3.52 12.37 -11.62
C VAL A 89 2.69 12.11 -12.88
N LYS A 90 3.31 12.29 -14.04
CA LYS A 90 2.77 11.81 -15.33
C LYS A 90 3.01 10.31 -15.51
N ALA A 91 2.88 9.54 -14.43
CA ALA A 91 3.06 8.11 -14.41
C ALA A 91 1.84 7.46 -13.74
N PRO A 92 0.71 7.34 -14.47
CA PRO A 92 -0.51 6.70 -13.94
C PRO A 92 -0.25 5.31 -13.35
N LYS A 93 0.77 4.60 -13.86
CA LYS A 93 1.21 3.30 -13.33
C LYS A 93 1.67 3.35 -11.87
N ILE A 94 2.30 4.44 -11.41
CA ILE A 94 2.79 4.57 -10.02
C ILE A 94 1.63 4.81 -9.06
N ILE A 95 0.75 5.73 -9.41
CA ILE A 95 -0.45 6.04 -8.62
C ILE A 95 -1.33 4.78 -8.52
N SER A 96 -1.52 4.07 -9.64
CA SER A 96 -2.23 2.79 -9.64
C SER A 96 -1.52 1.70 -8.83
N ALA A 97 -0.19 1.66 -8.80
CA ALA A 97 0.54 0.69 -7.98
C ALA A 97 0.30 0.91 -6.49
N ILE A 98 0.33 2.16 -6.02
CA ILE A 98 0.03 2.50 -4.62
C ILE A 98 -1.42 2.21 -4.28
N ALA A 99 -2.36 2.65 -5.12
CA ALA A 99 -3.77 2.36 -4.92
C ALA A 99 -4.06 0.85 -4.88
N ASN A 100 -3.38 0.05 -5.72
CA ASN A 100 -3.50 -1.40 -5.67
C ASN A 100 -2.99 -1.97 -4.34
N ILE A 101 -1.89 -1.43 -3.81
CA ILE A 101 -1.35 -1.85 -2.51
C ILE A 101 -2.31 -1.49 -1.37
N GLU A 102 -2.84 -0.27 -1.34
CA GLU A 102 -3.84 0.16 -0.34
C GLU A 102 -5.06 -0.79 -0.35
N ASN A 103 -5.59 -1.10 -1.54
CA ASN A 103 -6.69 -2.05 -1.70
C ASN A 103 -6.35 -3.47 -1.22
N LEU A 104 -5.10 -3.93 -1.40
CA LEU A 104 -4.65 -5.25 -0.92
C LEU A 104 -4.52 -5.30 0.61
N LEU A 105 -4.26 -4.16 1.24
CA LEU A 105 -4.17 -4.01 2.70
C LEU A 105 -5.52 -3.70 3.36
N GLY A 106 -6.53 -3.30 2.57
CA GLY A 106 -7.83 -2.88 3.08
C GLY A 106 -7.81 -1.48 3.72
N ALA A 107 -6.88 -0.63 3.27
CA ALA A 107 -6.71 0.76 3.69
C ALA A 107 -7.52 1.73 2.81
#